data_AF-A0A2H1W8D0-F1
#
_entry.id   AF-A0A2H1W8D0-F1
#
_cell.length_a   1.000
_cell.length_b   1.000
_cell.length_c   1.000
_cell.angle_alpha   90.00
_cell.angle_beta   90.00
_cell.angle_gamma   90.00
#
_symmetry.space_group_name_H-M   'P 1'
#
loop_
_entity.id
_entity.type
_entity.pdbx_description
1 polymer ?
#
loop_
_entity_poly.entity_id
_entity_poly.type
_entity_poly.pdbx_seq_one_letter_code
_entity_poly.pdbx_strand_id
1 'polypeptide(L)'
;MKLEIVLEPDNFTFDIADLSTSMYLTDIYVNKTLEVNETTNDLVYSNQFEDDPLIVFLVILKCLIMLFIILAAIFGNLLVIVSVMRHRKLRVITNYFVVSLALADMLVAIWAMCFNFSVEITNGEWLFGYFMCDVWNSLDVYFSSASILHLCCISVDRYYAIVQPLDYPLIMTTAKLGIMLAVVWCSPALVSFLPIFMGWYTTEDHLNFRKRFPNVCSFTVNKVYAVVSSSVSFWIPGVIMLYMYYRIYLEAERQERMLYR
;
A
#
# COMPACT_ATOMS: atom_id res chain seq x y z
N MET A 1 1.94 -42.35 41.48
CA MET A 1 1.15 -41.12 41.29
C MET A 1 1.36 -40.71 39.85
N LYS A 2 0.31 -40.89 39.03
CA LYS A 2 0.29 -40.51 37.60
C LYS A 2 0.39 -39.00 37.46
N LEU A 3 1.18 -38.52 36.49
CA LEU A 3 0.62 -37.76 35.38
C LEU A 3 1.50 -37.99 34.14
N GLU A 4 0.96 -38.78 33.21
CA GLU A 4 1.39 -38.91 31.82
C GLU A 4 1.14 -37.59 31.10
N ILE A 5 2.10 -37.12 30.30
CA ILE A 5 1.77 -36.47 29.03
C ILE A 5 2.44 -37.31 27.96
N VAL A 6 1.57 -38.03 27.27
CA VAL A 6 1.77 -38.92 26.14
C VAL A 6 2.43 -38.14 25.00
N LEU A 7 3.61 -38.61 24.58
CA LEU A 7 4.10 -38.36 23.23
C LEU A 7 3.45 -39.43 22.35
N GLU A 8 2.54 -39.01 21.46
CA GLU A 8 2.10 -39.84 20.34
C GLU A 8 2.37 -39.09 19.03
N PRO A 9 2.87 -39.79 17.99
CA PRO A 9 3.39 -39.18 16.78
C PRO A 9 2.31 -39.18 15.70
N ASP A 10 1.85 -38.02 15.26
CA ASP A 10 1.03 -37.96 14.04
C ASP A 10 1.31 -36.68 13.25
N ASN A 11 1.89 -36.91 12.06
CA ASN A 11 1.74 -36.15 10.83
C ASN A 11 1.05 -34.78 10.95
N PHE A 12 1.86 -33.73 11.13
CA PHE A 12 1.49 -32.42 10.60
C PHE A 12 2.38 -32.16 9.39
N THR A 13 1.94 -32.64 8.22
CA THR A 13 2.44 -32.19 6.93
C THR A 13 2.13 -30.69 6.82
N PHE A 14 3.13 -29.86 7.09
CA PHE A 14 3.05 -28.43 6.80
C PHE A 14 3.20 -28.29 5.29
N ASP A 15 2.08 -28.11 4.60
CA ASP A 15 2.01 -27.92 3.16
C ASP A 15 2.86 -26.70 2.75
N ILE A 16 3.93 -26.95 1.99
CA ILE A 16 4.85 -25.94 1.43
C ILE A 16 4.18 -25.07 0.35
N ALA A 17 2.93 -25.36 -0.01
CA ALA A 17 2.21 -24.70 -1.10
C ALA A 17 1.49 -23.38 -0.72
N ASP A 18 1.26 -23.09 0.57
CA ASP A 18 0.52 -21.88 1.01
C ASP A 18 1.42 -20.66 1.31
N LEU A 19 2.74 -20.78 1.10
CA LEU A 19 3.72 -19.71 1.32
C LEU A 19 4.17 -19.03 0.01
N SER A 20 3.33 -19.00 -1.02
CA SER A 20 3.50 -18.09 -2.16
C SER A 20 2.81 -16.76 -1.80
N THR A 21 3.41 -15.57 -1.76
CA THR A 21 4.21 -14.97 -2.84
C THR A 21 4.93 -13.67 -2.37
N SER A 22 5.29 -13.51 -1.08
CA SER A 22 5.98 -12.26 -0.65
C SER A 22 7.10 -12.42 0.40
N MET A 23 7.59 -13.63 0.64
CA MET A 23 8.51 -13.92 1.75
C MET A 23 9.67 -14.83 1.29
N TYR A 24 10.51 -14.38 0.35
CA TYR A 24 11.61 -15.20 -0.18
C TYR A 24 12.94 -14.48 -0.45
N LEU A 25 13.19 -13.28 0.09
CA LEU A 25 14.53 -12.67 -0.04
C LEU A 25 15.32 -12.58 1.26
N THR A 26 14.68 -12.68 2.42
CA THR A 26 15.36 -12.50 3.73
C THR A 26 15.76 -13.81 4.38
N ASP A 27 15.06 -14.92 4.11
CA ASP A 27 15.48 -16.26 4.56
C ASP A 27 16.74 -16.78 3.83
N ILE A 28 17.22 -16.05 2.80
CA ILE A 28 18.44 -16.38 2.07
C ILE A 28 19.72 -16.05 2.87
N TYR A 29 19.64 -15.22 3.91
CA TYR A 29 20.83 -14.80 4.66
C TYR A 29 21.19 -15.67 5.87
N VAL A 30 20.31 -16.57 6.28
CA VAL A 30 20.55 -17.36 7.49
C VAL A 30 20.36 -18.84 7.17
N ASN A 31 21.43 -19.47 6.71
CA ASN A 31 21.47 -20.92 6.77
C ASN A 31 21.61 -21.31 8.24
N LYS A 32 20.50 -21.79 8.80
CA LYS A 32 20.35 -22.08 10.22
C LYS A 32 20.83 -23.52 10.43
N THR A 33 22.12 -23.70 10.67
CA THR A 33 22.70 -25.01 10.93
C THR A 33 22.53 -25.36 12.41
N LEU A 34 22.04 -26.57 12.67
CA LEU A 34 21.97 -27.13 14.01
C LEU A 34 23.34 -27.72 14.34
N GLU A 35 24.08 -27.02 15.20
CA GLU A 35 25.34 -27.50 15.75
C GLU A 35 25.14 -27.95 17.20
N VAL A 36 25.66 -29.13 17.54
CA VAL A 36 25.66 -29.60 18.94
C VAL A 36 26.87 -28.99 19.63
N ASN A 37 26.65 -28.18 20.66
CA ASN A 37 27.75 -27.67 21.46
C ASN A 37 28.31 -28.80 22.34
N GLU A 38 29.47 -29.35 21.99
CA GLU A 38 30.11 -30.51 22.65
C GLU A 38 30.41 -30.29 24.14
N THR A 39 30.42 -29.03 24.62
CA THR A 39 30.67 -28.72 26.02
C THR A 39 29.44 -28.71 26.91
N THR A 40 28.25 -28.46 26.35
CA THR A 40 27.01 -28.36 27.13
C THR A 40 25.91 -29.32 26.68
N ASN A 41 26.11 -30.07 25.58
CA ASN A 41 25.07 -30.87 24.90
C ASN A 41 23.83 -30.06 24.49
N ASP A 42 23.96 -28.74 24.35
CA ASP A 42 22.88 -27.89 23.85
C ASP A 42 22.89 -27.83 22.33
N LEU A 43 21.69 -27.80 21.74
CA LEU A 43 21.49 -27.47 20.33
C LEU A 43 21.69 -25.97 20.16
N VAL A 44 22.77 -25.58 19.49
CA VAL A 44 23.07 -24.19 19.16
C VAL A 44 22.77 -23.98 17.68
N TYR A 45 21.95 -22.96 17.38
CA TYR A 45 21.78 -22.49 16.02
C TYR A 45 22.96 -21.59 15.64
N SER A 46 23.79 -22.03 14.70
CA SER A 46 24.79 -21.18 14.07
C SER A 46 24.17 -20.49 12.84
N ASN A 47 24.36 -19.18 12.73
CA ASN A 47 23.96 -18.41 11.55
C ASN A 47 25.16 -18.40 10.59
N GLN A 48 25.15 -19.25 9.56
CA GLN A 48 26.11 -19.12 8.47
C GLN A 48 25.58 -18.12 7.45
N PHE A 49 26.29 -17.00 7.30
CA PHE A 49 26.10 -16.06 6.18
C PHE A 49 26.73 -16.70 4.94
N GLU A 50 25.91 -17.10 3.96
CA GLU A 50 26.41 -17.43 2.62
C GLU A 50 26.67 -16.12 1.86
N ASP A 51 27.93 -15.73 1.75
CA ASP A 51 28.39 -14.61 0.92
C ASP A 51 28.32 -14.97 -0.57
N ASP A 52 27.14 -15.24 -1.13
CA ASP A 52 27.00 -15.33 -2.58
C ASP A 52 27.09 -13.91 -3.17
N PRO A 53 28.16 -13.58 -3.94
CA PRO A 53 28.34 -12.26 -4.52
C PRO A 53 27.18 -11.85 -5.43
N LEU A 54 26.46 -12.81 -6.02
CA LEU A 54 25.28 -12.54 -6.83
C LEU A 54 24.13 -12.00 -5.98
N ILE A 55 23.90 -12.58 -4.79
CA ILE A 55 22.81 -12.17 -3.89
C ILE A 55 23.09 -10.79 -3.32
N VAL A 56 24.33 -10.52 -2.88
CA VAL A 56 24.75 -9.19 -2.41
C VAL A 56 24.56 -8.13 -3.49
N PHE A 57 24.94 -8.44 -4.74
CA PHE A 57 24.71 -7.54 -5.87
C PHE A 57 23.22 -7.27 -6.11
N LEU A 58 22.37 -8.31 -6.06
CA LEU A 58 20.92 -8.17 -6.25
C LEU A 58 20.27 -7.32 -5.15
N VAL A 59 20.69 -7.47 -3.89
CA VAL A 59 20.18 -6.66 -2.77
C VAL A 59 20.59 -5.20 -2.92
N ILE A 60 21.86 -4.92 -3.24
CA ILE A 60 22.33 -3.55 -3.48
C ILE A 60 21.56 -2.93 -4.65
N LEU A 61 21.38 -3.66 -5.75
CA LEU A 61 20.62 -3.21 -6.91
C LEU A 61 19.17 -2.90 -6.54
N LYS A 62 18.50 -3.79 -5.79
CA LYS A 62 17.13 -3.60 -5.30
C LYS A 62 17.02 -2.33 -4.44
N CYS A 63 17.93 -2.14 -3.49
CA CYS A 63 17.96 -0.96 -2.63
C CYS A 63 18.16 0.34 -3.44
N LEU A 64 19.06 0.33 -4.42
CA LEU A 64 19.28 1.50 -5.30
C LEU A 64 18.03 1.82 -6.14
N ILE A 65 17.37 0.80 -6.69
CA ILE A 65 16.15 0.98 -7.48
C ILE A 65 15.02 1.53 -6.59
N MET A 66 14.81 0.96 -5.40
CA MET A 66 13.79 1.46 -4.47
C MET A 66 14.05 2.91 -4.08
N LEU A 67 15.30 3.25 -3.72
CA LEU A 67 15.67 4.62 -3.37
C LEU A 67 15.42 5.58 -4.54
N PHE A 68 15.77 5.18 -5.76
CA PHE A 68 15.51 5.98 -6.96
C PHE A 68 14.01 6.21 -7.18
N ILE A 69 13.17 5.17 -7.04
CA ILE A 69 11.71 5.29 -7.17
C ILE A 69 11.14 6.25 -6.13
N ILE A 70 11.58 6.15 -4.87
CA ILE A 70 11.12 7.04 -3.79
C ILE A 70 11.47 8.49 -4.10
N LEU A 71 12.72 8.78 -4.47
CA LEU A 71 13.16 10.13 -4.80
C LEU A 71 12.43 10.68 -6.04
N ALA A 72 12.25 9.86 -7.07
CA ALA A 72 11.51 10.23 -8.27
C ALA A 72 10.04 10.53 -7.96
N ALA A 73 9.39 9.72 -7.11
CA ALA A 73 7.99 9.94 -6.71
C ALA A 73 7.83 11.24 -5.91
N ILE A 74 8.70 11.51 -4.94
CA ILE A 74 8.66 12.76 -4.15
C ILE A 74 8.92 13.96 -5.05
N PHE A 75 9.98 13.92 -5.85
CA PHE A 75 10.37 15.02 -6.73
C PHE A 75 9.33 15.29 -7.82
N GLY A 76 8.82 14.23 -8.47
CA GLY A 76 7.83 14.34 -9.53
C GLY A 76 6.53 14.97 -9.03
N ASN A 77 6.00 14.50 -7.90
CA ASN A 77 4.79 15.08 -7.32
C ASN A 77 5.01 16.50 -6.79
N LEU A 78 6.19 16.81 -6.23
CA LEU A 78 6.54 18.17 -5.85
C LEU A 78 6.54 19.12 -7.05
N LEU A 79 7.09 18.69 -8.20
CA LEU A 79 7.07 19.47 -9.43
C LEU A 79 5.63 19.75 -9.92
N VAL A 80 4.73 18.78 -9.80
CA VAL A 80 3.30 18.98 -10.14
C VAL A 80 2.69 20.08 -9.27
N ILE A 81 2.91 20.03 -7.96
CA ILE A 81 2.41 21.05 -7.01
C ILE A 81 2.99 22.43 -7.35
N VAL A 82 4.32 22.51 -7.52
CA VAL A 82 5.02 23.77 -7.84
C VAL A 82 4.56 24.34 -9.17
N SER A 83 4.33 23.51 -10.18
CA SER A 83 3.87 23.93 -11.51
C SER A 83 2.51 24.64 -11.42
N VAL A 84 1.54 24.04 -10.73
CA VAL A 84 0.20 24.62 -10.54
C VAL A 84 0.27 25.90 -9.70
N MET A 85 1.10 25.92 -8.65
CA MET A 85 1.27 27.11 -7.82
C MET A 85 1.92 28.28 -8.57
N ARG A 86 2.93 28.02 -9.39
CA ARG A 86 3.69 29.05 -10.11
C ARG A 86 2.89 29.66 -11.27
N HIS A 87 2.14 28.86 -12.01
CA HIS A 87 1.44 29.33 -13.21
C HIS A 87 -0.01 29.71 -12.91
N ARG A 88 -0.32 31.02 -12.89
CA ARG A 88 -1.68 31.54 -12.65
C ARG A 88 -2.73 30.96 -13.63
N LYS A 89 -2.35 30.67 -14.88
CA LYS A 89 -3.22 30.05 -15.89
C LYS A 89 -3.65 28.62 -15.52
N LEU A 90 -2.89 27.92 -14.67
CA LEU A 90 -3.19 26.57 -14.21
C LEU A 90 -3.99 26.56 -12.89
N ARG A 91 -4.30 27.71 -12.28
CA ARG A 91 -5.08 27.77 -11.03
C ARG A 91 -6.58 27.71 -11.28
N VAL A 92 -7.01 26.62 -11.92
CA VAL A 92 -8.42 26.29 -12.19
C VAL A 92 -8.93 25.26 -11.18
N ILE A 93 -10.24 25.23 -10.96
CA ILE A 93 -10.92 24.34 -9.99
C ILE A 93 -10.44 22.88 -10.15
N THR A 94 -10.36 22.38 -11.39
CA THR A 94 -9.93 21.00 -11.69
C THR A 94 -8.50 20.68 -11.23
N ASN A 95 -7.61 21.67 -11.22
CA ASN A 95 -6.19 21.45 -10.93
C ASN A 95 -5.94 21.36 -9.42
N TYR A 96 -6.89 21.76 -8.58
CA TYR A 96 -6.82 21.52 -7.14
C TYR A 96 -6.93 20.01 -6.80
N PHE A 97 -7.70 19.23 -7.57
CA PHE A 97 -7.72 17.77 -7.41
C PHE A 97 -6.35 17.15 -7.73
N VAL A 98 -5.69 17.63 -8.78
CA VAL A 98 -4.35 17.17 -9.19
C VAL A 98 -3.31 17.52 -8.12
N VAL A 99 -3.39 18.70 -7.52
CA VAL A 99 -2.49 19.09 -6.40
C VAL A 99 -2.75 18.22 -5.17
N SER A 100 -4.02 17.95 -4.82
CA SER A 100 -4.37 17.09 -3.69
C SER A 100 -3.92 15.64 -3.91
N LEU A 101 -4.05 15.13 -5.14
CA LEU A 101 -3.51 13.82 -5.54
C LEU A 101 -1.99 13.78 -5.40
N ALA A 102 -1.28 14.78 -5.94
CA ALA A 102 0.17 14.85 -5.82
C ALA A 102 0.65 14.89 -4.35
N LEU A 103 -0.10 15.57 -3.47
CA LEU A 103 0.16 15.52 -2.03
C LEU A 103 -0.06 14.12 -1.44
N ALA A 104 -1.13 13.42 -1.83
CA ALA A 104 -1.37 12.05 -1.39
C ALA A 104 -0.24 11.09 -1.84
N ASP A 105 0.18 11.18 -3.10
CA ASP A 105 1.25 10.34 -3.66
C ASP A 105 2.62 10.63 -3.02
N MET A 106 2.92 11.89 -2.67
CA MET A 106 4.09 12.22 -1.86
C MET A 106 4.04 11.56 -0.48
N LEU A 107 2.86 11.55 0.15
CA LEU A 107 2.68 10.92 1.46
C LEU A 107 2.83 9.39 1.36
N VAL A 108 2.36 8.74 0.30
CA VAL A 108 2.66 7.32 0.03
C VAL A 108 4.17 7.10 -0.05
N ALA A 109 4.89 7.91 -0.83
CA ALA A 109 6.33 7.75 -0.97
C ALA A 109 7.08 7.93 0.36
N ILE A 110 6.68 8.93 1.17
CA ILE A 110 7.32 9.23 2.45
C ILE A 110 6.99 8.18 3.53
N TRP A 111 5.73 7.77 3.64
CA TRP A 111 5.27 6.91 4.74
C TRP A 111 5.24 5.43 4.38
N ALA A 112 4.76 5.05 3.20
CA ALA A 112 4.71 3.64 2.82
C ALA A 112 6.09 3.17 2.37
N MET A 113 6.66 3.84 1.36
CA MET A 113 7.87 3.35 0.69
C MET A 113 9.13 3.51 1.53
N CYS A 114 9.33 4.61 2.28
CA CYS A 114 10.51 4.77 3.13
C CYS A 114 10.57 3.76 4.27
N PHE A 115 9.44 3.44 4.90
CA PHE A 115 9.39 2.42 5.95
C PHE A 115 9.62 1.02 5.37
N ASN A 116 9.05 0.72 4.19
CA ASN A 116 9.32 -0.51 3.48
C ASN A 116 10.83 -0.66 3.14
N PHE A 117 11.47 0.43 2.71
CA PHE A 117 12.91 0.48 2.47
C PHE A 117 13.74 0.27 3.74
N SER A 118 13.30 0.80 4.89
CA SER A 118 13.98 0.57 6.18
C SER A 118 13.95 -0.90 6.60
N VAL A 119 12.85 -1.60 6.34
CA VAL A 119 12.72 -3.04 6.63
C VAL A 119 13.63 -3.85 5.72
N GLU A 120 13.71 -3.48 4.43
CA GLU A 120 14.58 -4.13 3.47
C GLU A 120 16.07 -4.01 3.86
N ILE A 121 16.50 -2.84 4.32
CA ILE A 121 17.88 -2.62 4.79
C ILE A 121 18.20 -3.44 6.05
N THR A 122 17.20 -3.72 6.88
CA THR A 122 17.37 -4.45 8.15
C THR A 122 17.13 -5.95 7.97
N ASN A 123 17.36 -6.49 6.78
CA ASN A 123 17.14 -7.90 6.45
C ASN A 123 15.73 -8.42 6.82
N GLY A 124 14.71 -7.56 6.70
CA GLY A 124 13.32 -7.92 7.02
C GLY A 124 12.92 -7.70 8.48
N GLU A 125 13.82 -7.22 9.34
CA GLU A 125 13.48 -6.92 10.73
C GLU A 125 12.78 -5.56 10.88
N TRP A 126 11.72 -5.54 11.66
CA TRP A 126 10.99 -4.32 12.01
C TRP A 126 11.50 -3.72 13.33
N LEU A 127 12.17 -2.57 13.24
CA LEU A 127 12.83 -1.93 14.40
C LEU A 127 11.93 -1.00 15.23
N PHE A 128 10.75 -0.64 14.73
CA PHE A 128 9.91 0.42 15.33
C PHE A 128 8.83 -0.12 16.29
N GLY A 129 8.82 -1.43 16.56
CA GLY A 129 7.87 -2.12 17.43
C GLY A 129 6.45 -2.24 16.85
N TYR A 130 5.59 -2.98 17.56
CA TYR A 130 4.27 -3.38 17.04
C TYR A 130 3.33 -2.19 16.72
N PHE A 131 3.34 -1.14 17.53
CA PHE A 131 2.46 0.01 17.34
C PHE A 131 2.76 0.75 16.04
N MET A 132 4.05 0.96 15.73
CA MET A 132 4.42 1.61 14.47
C MET A 132 4.16 0.72 13.26
N CYS A 133 4.20 -0.61 13.40
CA CYS A 133 3.79 -1.52 12.34
C CYS A 133 2.30 -1.35 12.01
N ASP A 134 1.43 -1.18 13.02
CA ASP A 134 0.00 -0.95 12.83
C ASP A 134 -0.26 0.41 12.15
N VAL A 135 0.43 1.45 12.61
CA VAL A 135 0.35 2.79 12.03
C VAL A 135 0.83 2.79 10.57
N TRP A 136 1.97 2.14 10.29
CA TRP A 136 2.53 2.05 8.94
C TRP A 136 1.57 1.34 7.97
N ASN A 137 1.06 0.17 8.33
CA ASN A 137 0.09 -0.55 7.49
C ASN A 137 -1.21 0.25 7.30
N SER A 138 -1.67 0.94 8.34
CA SER A 138 -2.85 1.82 8.24
C SER A 138 -2.63 2.96 7.25
N LEU A 139 -1.46 3.62 7.35
CA LEU A 139 -1.10 4.74 6.49
C LEU A 139 -0.90 4.32 5.04
N ASP A 140 -0.29 3.15 4.80
CA ASP A 140 -0.11 2.62 3.45
C ASP A 140 -1.46 2.37 2.75
N VAL A 141 -2.36 1.63 3.41
CA VAL A 141 -3.71 1.40 2.88
C VAL A 141 -4.49 2.69 2.75
N TYR A 142 -4.36 3.62 3.71
CA TYR A 142 -5.03 4.92 3.70
C TYR A 142 -4.61 5.78 2.51
N PHE A 143 -3.32 6.06 2.34
CA PHE A 143 -2.85 6.96 1.30
C PHE A 143 -3.03 6.35 -0.09
N SER A 144 -2.81 5.05 -0.26
CA SER A 144 -3.08 4.37 -1.54
C SER A 144 -4.56 4.43 -1.92
N SER A 145 -5.47 4.15 -0.97
CA SER A 145 -6.92 4.27 -1.19
C SER A 145 -7.34 5.72 -1.51
N ALA A 146 -6.75 6.69 -0.81
CA ALA A 146 -7.00 8.11 -1.07
C ALA A 146 -6.55 8.51 -2.49
N SER A 147 -5.39 8.04 -2.98
CA SER A 147 -4.93 8.31 -4.34
C SER A 147 -5.88 7.76 -5.40
N ILE A 148 -6.39 6.53 -5.22
CA ILE A 148 -7.36 5.94 -6.15
C ILE A 148 -8.68 6.73 -6.17
N LEU A 149 -9.18 7.14 -5.00
CA LEU A 149 -10.39 7.97 -4.92
C LEU A 149 -10.19 9.36 -5.54
N HIS A 150 -9.00 9.96 -5.39
CA HIS A 150 -8.65 11.20 -6.09
C HIS A 150 -8.68 11.01 -7.61
N LEU A 151 -8.08 9.93 -8.12
CA LEU A 151 -8.12 9.59 -9.55
C LEU A 151 -9.56 9.41 -10.04
N CYS A 152 -10.39 8.69 -9.27
CA CYS A 152 -11.81 8.52 -9.57
C CYS A 152 -12.55 9.86 -9.65
N CYS A 153 -12.31 10.76 -8.69
CA CYS A 153 -12.89 12.10 -8.69
C CYS A 153 -12.45 12.92 -9.90
N ILE A 154 -11.18 12.83 -10.29
CA ILE A 154 -10.64 13.47 -11.50
C ILE A 154 -11.33 12.91 -12.75
N SER A 155 -11.53 11.59 -12.84
CA SER A 155 -12.23 10.97 -13.98
C SER A 155 -13.67 11.46 -14.10
N VAL A 156 -14.39 11.55 -12.99
CA VAL A 156 -15.78 12.06 -12.95
C VAL A 156 -15.82 13.55 -13.32
N ASP A 157 -14.90 14.36 -12.78
CA ASP A 157 -14.77 15.77 -13.12
C ASP A 157 -14.56 15.98 -14.62
N ARG A 158 -13.64 15.22 -15.23
CA ARG A 158 -13.37 15.27 -16.67
C ARG A 158 -14.55 14.80 -17.50
N TYR A 159 -15.28 13.78 -17.06
CA TYR A 159 -16.50 13.35 -17.71
C TYR A 159 -17.52 14.50 -17.79
N TYR A 160 -17.84 15.16 -16.69
CA TYR A 160 -18.79 16.28 -16.71
C TYR A 160 -18.29 17.44 -17.58
N ALA A 161 -16.99 17.76 -17.53
CA ALA A 161 -16.41 18.83 -18.35
C ALA A 161 -16.51 18.56 -19.87
N ILE A 162 -16.34 17.31 -20.30
CA ILE A 162 -16.31 16.93 -21.72
C ILE A 162 -17.72 16.69 -22.26
N VAL A 163 -18.58 16.01 -21.50
CA VAL A 163 -19.90 15.58 -21.96
C VAL A 163 -20.95 16.69 -21.82
N GLN A 164 -20.83 17.55 -20.79
CA GLN A 164 -21.79 18.61 -20.49
C GLN A 164 -21.09 19.96 -20.28
N PRO A 165 -20.43 20.52 -21.32
CA PRO A 165 -19.61 21.73 -21.18
C PRO A 165 -20.39 22.98 -20.76
N LEU A 166 -21.68 23.08 -21.11
CA LEU A 166 -22.54 24.23 -20.76
C LEU A 166 -23.03 24.18 -19.31
N ASP A 167 -23.32 22.98 -18.80
CA ASP A 167 -23.80 22.79 -17.43
C ASP A 167 -22.65 22.63 -16.44
N TYR A 168 -21.45 22.27 -16.90
CA TYR A 168 -20.25 22.09 -16.09
C TYR A 168 -19.98 23.23 -15.09
N PRO A 169 -19.96 24.53 -15.46
CA PRO A 169 -19.73 25.62 -14.50
C PRO A 169 -20.86 25.78 -13.47
N LEU A 170 -22.07 25.27 -13.74
CA LEU A 170 -23.19 25.25 -12.80
C LEU A 170 -23.12 24.03 -11.87
N ILE A 171 -22.61 22.91 -12.38
CA ILE A 171 -22.48 21.65 -11.65
C ILE A 171 -21.27 21.69 -10.72
N MET A 172 -20.10 22.13 -11.18
CA MET A 172 -18.84 22.12 -10.42
C MET A 172 -18.55 23.46 -9.77
N THR A 173 -18.94 23.58 -8.49
CA THR A 173 -18.68 24.75 -7.66
C THR A 173 -17.51 24.51 -6.69
N THR A 174 -16.91 25.58 -6.18
CA THR A 174 -15.83 25.48 -5.17
C THR A 174 -16.29 24.77 -3.89
N ALA A 175 -17.56 24.93 -3.50
CA ALA A 175 -18.15 24.23 -2.37
C ALA A 175 -18.23 22.71 -2.61
N LYS A 176 -18.69 22.27 -3.79
CA LYS A 176 -18.73 20.85 -4.14
C LYS A 176 -17.33 20.25 -4.23
N LEU A 177 -16.35 20.98 -4.77
CA LEU A 177 -14.96 20.54 -4.75
C LEU A 177 -14.46 20.33 -3.31
N GLY A 178 -14.74 21.25 -2.40
CA GLY A 178 -14.40 21.09 -0.99
C GLY A 178 -15.04 19.85 -0.36
N ILE A 179 -16.32 19.60 -0.66
CA ILE A 179 -17.02 18.39 -0.19
C ILE A 179 -16.40 17.12 -0.77
N MET A 180 -16.11 17.09 -2.08
CA MET A 180 -15.47 15.94 -2.72
C MET A 180 -14.10 15.65 -2.12
N LEU A 181 -13.25 16.67 -1.94
CA LEU A 181 -11.96 16.51 -1.27
C LEU A 181 -12.13 15.99 0.16
N ALA A 182 -13.07 16.56 0.93
CA ALA A 182 -13.33 16.08 2.29
C ALA A 182 -13.75 14.60 2.29
N VAL A 183 -14.63 14.17 1.37
CA VAL A 183 -15.02 12.76 1.24
C VAL A 183 -13.83 11.89 0.87
N VAL A 184 -12.97 12.32 -0.06
CA VAL A 184 -11.80 11.57 -0.50
C VAL A 184 -10.74 11.41 0.60
N TRP A 185 -10.59 12.40 1.49
CA TRP A 185 -9.68 12.29 2.63
C TRP A 185 -10.31 11.53 3.81
N CYS A 186 -11.60 11.75 4.11
CA CYS A 186 -12.25 11.11 5.25
C CYS A 186 -12.68 9.66 5.00
N SER A 187 -13.12 9.29 3.79
CA SER A 187 -13.63 7.93 3.55
C SER A 187 -12.55 6.85 3.64
N PRO A 188 -11.33 7.01 3.09
CA PRO A 188 -10.25 6.06 3.33
C PRO A 188 -9.80 6.09 4.79
N ALA A 189 -9.85 7.24 5.47
CA ALA A 189 -9.48 7.31 6.87
C ALA A 189 -10.41 6.43 7.71
N LEU A 190 -11.71 6.47 7.44
CA LEU A 190 -12.68 5.62 8.12
C LEU A 190 -12.47 4.13 7.79
N VAL A 191 -12.25 3.78 6.52
CA VAL A 191 -12.09 2.38 6.10
C VAL A 191 -10.75 1.79 6.58
N SER A 192 -9.68 2.57 6.63
CA SER A 192 -8.36 2.09 7.05
C SER A 192 -8.17 2.15 8.56
N PHE A 193 -8.47 3.28 9.21
CA PHE A 193 -8.19 3.46 10.64
C PHE A 193 -9.23 2.73 11.52
N LEU A 194 -10.54 2.76 11.22
CA LEU A 194 -11.52 2.13 12.12
C LEU A 194 -11.26 0.63 12.34
N PRO A 195 -11.04 -0.20 11.31
CA PRO A 195 -10.89 -1.63 11.50
C PRO A 195 -9.58 -2.02 12.17
N ILE A 196 -8.54 -1.20 12.00
CA ILE A 196 -7.23 -1.41 12.62
C ILE A 196 -7.25 -1.01 14.09
N PHE A 197 -7.78 0.18 14.43
CA PHE A 197 -7.88 0.64 15.82
C PHE A 197 -8.92 -0.11 16.64
N MET A 198 -9.98 -0.66 16.01
CA MET A 198 -10.94 -1.55 16.67
C MET A 198 -10.47 -3.02 16.73
N GLY A 199 -9.34 -3.35 16.10
CA GLY A 199 -8.79 -4.72 16.07
C GLY A 199 -9.60 -5.72 15.24
N TRP A 200 -10.55 -5.25 14.41
CA TRP A 200 -11.43 -6.11 13.60
C TRP A 200 -10.79 -6.58 12.29
N TYR A 201 -9.66 -6.01 11.89
CA TYR A 201 -8.96 -6.38 10.66
C TYR A 201 -8.33 -7.78 10.71
N THR A 202 -8.10 -8.36 11.91
CA THR A 202 -7.38 -9.63 12.08
C THR A 202 -7.93 -10.48 13.24
N THR A 203 -7.48 -11.73 13.36
CA THR A 203 -7.89 -12.67 14.42
C THR A 203 -7.16 -12.36 15.74
N GLU A 204 -7.78 -12.63 16.90
CA GLU A 204 -7.16 -12.43 18.22
C GLU A 204 -5.80 -13.14 18.38
N ASP A 205 -5.64 -14.31 17.76
CA ASP A 205 -4.38 -15.06 17.76
C ASP A 205 -3.23 -14.30 17.07
N HIS A 206 -3.51 -13.61 15.97
CA HIS A 206 -2.52 -12.79 15.26
C HIS A 206 -2.18 -11.51 16.02
N LEU A 207 -3.15 -10.91 16.72
CA LEU A 207 -2.88 -9.78 17.62
C LEU A 207 -1.95 -10.21 18.77
N ASN A 208 -2.17 -11.40 19.33
CA ASN A 208 -1.33 -11.95 20.40
C ASN A 208 0.07 -12.35 19.91
N PHE A 209 0.19 -12.89 18.69
CA PHE A 209 1.48 -13.17 18.06
C PHE A 209 2.31 -11.88 17.88
N ARG A 210 1.69 -10.80 17.38
CA ARG A 210 2.37 -9.52 17.14
C ARG A 210 2.89 -8.86 18.43
N LYS A 211 2.15 -9.01 19.54
CA LYS A 211 2.61 -8.56 20.86
C LYS A 211 3.83 -9.35 21.37
N ARG A 212 3.93 -10.63 21.02
CA ARG A 212 5.06 -11.49 21.41
C ARG A 212 6.29 -11.30 20.52
N PHE A 213 6.10 -10.97 19.25
CA PHE A 213 7.16 -10.79 18.26
C PHE A 213 7.12 -9.38 17.63
N PRO A 214 7.56 -8.33 18.37
CA PRO A 214 7.51 -6.95 17.88
C PRO A 214 8.44 -6.67 16.70
N ASN A 215 9.39 -7.57 16.42
CA ASN A 215 10.37 -7.46 15.34
C ASN A 215 9.84 -7.96 13.98
N VAL A 216 8.65 -8.58 13.96
CA VAL A 216 8.04 -9.12 12.74
C VAL A 216 6.77 -8.33 12.42
N CYS A 217 6.83 -7.49 11.39
CA CYS A 217 5.68 -6.73 10.91
C CYS A 217 4.97 -7.49 9.77
N SER A 218 4.04 -8.37 10.12
CA SER A 218 3.23 -9.12 9.14
C SER A 218 1.80 -8.59 9.07
N PHE A 219 1.37 -8.16 7.87
CA PHE A 219 0.02 -7.70 7.60
C PHE A 219 -0.92 -8.87 7.28
N THR A 220 -1.31 -9.60 8.30
CA THR A 220 -2.27 -10.71 8.22
C THR A 220 -3.68 -10.22 8.52
N VAL A 221 -4.57 -10.29 7.53
CA VAL A 221 -5.95 -9.83 7.61
C VAL A 221 -6.94 -10.98 7.48
N ASN A 222 -8.11 -10.84 8.10
CA ASN A 222 -9.21 -11.79 7.89
C ASN A 222 -9.71 -11.71 6.44
N LYS A 223 -10.09 -12.86 5.86
CA LYS A 223 -10.65 -12.96 4.50
C LYS A 223 -11.81 -11.99 4.26
N VAL A 224 -12.70 -11.83 5.25
CA VAL A 224 -13.84 -10.91 5.14
C VAL A 224 -13.37 -9.46 5.03
N TYR A 225 -12.43 -9.05 5.88
CA TYR A 225 -11.85 -7.71 5.84
C TYR A 225 -11.10 -7.47 4.53
N ALA A 226 -10.28 -8.43 4.09
CA ALA A 226 -9.52 -8.34 2.85
C ALA A 226 -10.43 -8.13 1.63
N VAL A 227 -11.55 -8.85 1.55
CA VAL A 227 -12.52 -8.71 0.46
C VAL A 227 -13.23 -7.35 0.55
N VAL A 228 -13.82 -7.01 1.69
CA VAL A 228 -14.59 -5.77 1.85
C VAL A 228 -13.71 -4.53 1.64
N SER A 229 -12.54 -4.50 2.28
CA SER A 229 -11.57 -3.40 2.15
C SER A 229 -11.09 -3.26 0.72
N SER A 230 -10.68 -4.35 0.06
CA SER A 230 -10.24 -4.30 -1.35
C SER A 230 -11.38 -3.87 -2.28
N SER A 231 -12.61 -4.33 -2.04
CA SER A 231 -13.77 -3.94 -2.85
C SER A 231 -14.05 -2.44 -2.78
N VAL A 232 -14.04 -1.87 -1.58
CA VAL A 232 -14.34 -0.44 -1.37
C VAL A 232 -13.19 0.46 -1.84
N SER A 233 -11.94 0.08 -1.57
CA SER A 233 -10.78 0.91 -1.87
C SER A 233 -10.28 0.80 -3.30
N PHE A 234 -10.45 -0.35 -3.96
CA PHE A 234 -9.84 -0.62 -5.27
C PHE A 234 -10.88 -0.94 -6.34
N TRP A 235 -11.74 -1.94 -6.13
CA TRP A 235 -12.63 -2.44 -7.18
C TRP A 235 -13.73 -1.45 -7.56
N ILE A 236 -14.45 -0.89 -6.58
CA ILE A 236 -15.54 0.06 -6.84
C ILE A 236 -14.99 1.32 -7.54
N PRO A 237 -13.95 2.01 -7.00
CA PRO A 237 -13.37 3.17 -7.69
C PRO A 237 -12.80 2.81 -9.07
N GLY A 238 -12.15 1.66 -9.21
CA GLY A 238 -11.59 1.19 -10.48
C GLY A 238 -12.65 0.96 -11.56
N VAL A 239 -13.77 0.33 -11.22
CA VAL A 239 -14.89 0.14 -12.15
C VAL A 239 -15.50 1.48 -12.56
N ILE A 240 -15.68 2.41 -11.62
CA ILE A 240 -16.17 3.76 -11.91
C ILE A 240 -15.22 4.48 -12.86
N MET A 241 -13.90 4.44 -12.59
CA MET A 241 -12.89 5.02 -13.48
C MET A 241 -12.97 4.44 -14.89
N LEU A 242 -12.98 3.12 -15.03
CA LEU A 242 -13.05 2.46 -16.34
C LEU A 242 -14.31 2.87 -17.12
N TYR A 243 -15.46 2.87 -16.45
CA TYR A 243 -16.72 3.28 -17.05
C TYR A 243 -16.70 4.76 -17.48
N MET A 244 -16.20 5.66 -16.64
CA MET A 244 -16.07 7.09 -16.97
C MET A 244 -15.14 7.31 -18.17
N TYR A 245 -13.97 6.67 -18.18
CA TYR A 245 -13.02 6.79 -19.30
C TYR A 245 -13.57 6.24 -20.61
N TYR A 246 -14.30 5.11 -20.56
CA TYR A 246 -14.98 4.57 -21.73
C TYR A 246 -16.00 5.56 -22.29
N ARG A 247 -16.80 6.20 -21.43
CA ARG A 247 -17.75 7.23 -21.86
C ARG A 247 -17.06 8.47 -22.42
N ILE A 248 -15.96 8.91 -21.83
CA ILE A 248 -15.14 10.02 -22.35
C ILE A 248 -14.64 9.68 -23.77
N TYR A 249 -14.13 8.47 -23.99
CA TYR A 249 -13.65 8.03 -25.29
C TYR A 249 -14.74 8.09 -26.37
N LEU A 250 -15.94 7.59 -26.07
CA LEU A 250 -17.07 7.62 -27.01
C LEU A 250 -17.48 9.06 -27.39
N GLU A 251 -17.50 9.96 -26.41
CA GLU A 251 -17.87 11.36 -26.67
C GLU A 251 -16.78 12.11 -27.44
N ALA A 252 -15.50 11.80 -27.18
CA ALA A 252 -14.39 12.32 -27.97
C ALA A 252 -14.49 11.89 -29.45
N GLU A 253 -14.77 10.60 -29.72
CA GLU A 253 -14.97 10.09 -31.09
C GLU A 253 -16.21 10.71 -31.76
N ARG A 254 -17.27 11.01 -30.99
CA ARG A 254 -18.44 11.72 -31.51
C ARG A 254 -18.08 13.16 -31.90
N GLN A 255 -17.32 13.87 -31.07
CA GLN A 255 -16.86 15.23 -31.35
C GLN A 255 -15.98 15.28 -32.60
N GLU A 256 -15.05 14.33 -32.75
CA GLU A 256 -14.23 14.21 -33.96
C GLU A 256 -15.08 14.04 -35.22
N ARG A 257 -16.06 13.12 -35.19
CA ARG A 257 -16.97 12.90 -36.33
C ARG A 257 -17.82 14.13 -36.69
N MET A 258 -18.14 14.99 -35.71
CA MET A 258 -18.85 16.24 -35.97
C MET A 258 -17.95 17.32 -36.58
N LEU A 259 -16.64 17.30 -36.33
CA LEU A 259 -15.68 18.23 -36.93
C LEU A 259 -15.40 17.92 -38.42
N TYR A 260 -15.56 16.66 -38.83
CA TYR A 260 -15.39 16.23 -40.22
C TYR A 260 -16.66 16.32 -41.08
N ARG A 261 -17.77 16.84 -40.53
CA ARG A 261 -19.05 17.04 -41.23
C ARG A 261 -19.30 18.51 -41.50
#